data_AF-A0A936ANG4-F1
#
_entry.id   AF-A0A936ANG4-F1
#
_cell.length_a   1.000
_cell.length_b   1.000
_cell.length_c   1.000
_cell.angle_alpha   90.00
_cell.angle_beta   90.00
_cell.angle_gamma   90.00
#
_symmetry.space_group_name_H-M   'P 1'
#
loop_
_entity.id
_entity.type
_entity.pdbx_description
1 polymer ?
#
loop_
_entity_poly.entity_id
_entity_poly.type
_entity_poly.pdbx_seq_one_letter_code
_entity_poly.pdbx_strand_id
1 'polypeptide(L)'
;MSIAVFFILSSANGAAMMLNLFGYDGAGIRRFAVLPIRFADALKAASLASLILRGIAFLVAFTLWVIIYRNRSLTWQAVLIVLTVSVAGMIMFNGLGLWVSIFAPKRGDFEAMWNNRLSLGANIVVIGGAIIPFWVMITVMERIPPETLSRLWWAPALFLVLCVGFYGFSLKFIDIPLRSRKEKLINLLSGASDN
;
A
#
# COMPACT_ATOMS: atom_id res chain seq x y z
N MET A 1 -4.83 -20.80 9.44
CA MET A 1 -3.55 -20.23 9.96
C MET A 1 -2.54 -19.86 8.85
N SER A 2 -2.22 -20.75 7.89
CA SER A 2 -1.20 -20.48 6.85
C SER A 2 -1.51 -19.31 5.91
N ILE A 3 -2.79 -19.10 5.59
CA ILE A 3 -3.26 -18.02 4.69
C ILE A 3 -3.19 -16.65 5.39
N ALA A 4 -3.44 -16.62 6.70
CA ALA A 4 -3.31 -15.41 7.52
C ALA A 4 -1.84 -14.98 7.68
N VAL A 5 -0.91 -15.93 7.86
CA VAL A 5 0.53 -15.64 7.93
C VAL A 5 1.05 -15.08 6.59
N PHE A 6 0.59 -15.61 5.46
CA PHE A 6 0.93 -15.08 4.15
C PHE A 6 0.38 -13.67 3.91
N PHE A 7 -0.85 -13.42 4.36
CA PHE A 7 -1.45 -12.09 4.34
C PHE A 7 -0.64 -11.09 5.18
N ILE A 8 -0.19 -11.46 6.39
CA ILE A 8 0.69 -10.61 7.21
C ILE A 8 1.99 -10.29 6.46
N LEU A 9 2.68 -11.31 5.94
CA LEU A 9 3.98 -11.11 5.26
C LEU A 9 3.84 -10.22 4.02
N SER A 10 2.74 -10.34 3.27
CA SER A 10 2.47 -9.50 2.09
C SER A 10 1.99 -8.08 2.45
N SER A 11 1.19 -7.93 3.51
CA SER A 11 0.59 -6.65 3.93
C SER A 11 1.55 -5.79 4.76
N ALA A 12 2.33 -6.40 5.66
CA ALA A 12 3.31 -5.73 6.50
C ALA A 12 4.46 -5.12 5.68
N ASN A 13 4.87 -5.79 4.60
CA ASN A 13 5.81 -5.23 3.62
C ASN A 13 5.23 -3.96 2.94
N GLY A 14 3.89 -3.87 2.87
CA GLY A 14 3.20 -2.67 2.41
C GLY A 14 3.30 -1.50 3.36
N ALA A 15 2.98 -1.71 4.64
CA ALA A 15 3.01 -0.65 5.64
C ALA A 15 4.39 0.04 5.74
N ALA A 16 5.48 -0.72 5.72
CA ALA A 16 6.83 -0.15 5.92
C ALA A 16 7.32 0.70 4.73
N MET A 17 6.97 0.33 3.49
CA MET A 17 7.47 1.00 2.27
C MET A 17 6.53 2.09 1.71
N MET A 18 5.28 2.12 2.14
CA MET A 18 4.21 2.89 1.50
C MET A 18 3.99 4.29 2.08
N LEU A 19 4.49 4.54 3.28
CA LEU A 19 4.03 5.67 4.08
C LEU A 19 4.80 6.98 3.86
N ASN A 20 5.70 7.01 2.87
CA ASN A 20 6.35 8.26 2.47
C ASN A 20 7.10 8.13 1.14
N LEU A 21 6.39 8.23 0.00
CA LEU A 21 7.05 8.29 -1.32
C LEU A 21 7.87 9.57 -1.50
N PHE A 22 7.55 10.62 -0.75
CA PHE A 22 8.36 11.84 -0.66
C PHE A 22 9.54 11.73 0.31
N GLY A 23 9.79 10.53 0.84
CA GLY A 23 10.82 10.28 1.83
C GLY A 23 10.48 10.91 3.18
N TYR A 24 11.23 10.48 4.19
CA TYR A 24 11.31 10.97 5.58
C TYR A 24 11.60 12.49 5.70
N ASP A 25 11.22 13.30 4.74
CA ASP A 25 11.63 14.68 4.65
C ASP A 25 10.45 15.53 4.20
N GLY A 26 10.02 16.42 5.08
CA GLY A 26 9.38 17.66 4.63
C GLY A 26 10.26 18.45 3.63
N ALA A 27 11.54 18.07 3.48
CA ALA A 27 12.47 18.56 2.47
C ALA A 27 12.37 17.87 1.09
N GLY A 28 11.70 16.72 0.94
CA GLY A 28 11.52 16.06 -0.35
C GLY A 28 10.85 17.02 -1.34
N ILE A 29 9.77 17.67 -0.91
CA ILE A 29 9.02 18.66 -1.71
C ILE A 29 9.89 19.85 -2.15
N ARG A 30 10.90 20.23 -1.34
CA ARG A 30 11.88 21.27 -1.75
C ARG A 30 12.77 20.80 -2.91
N ARG A 31 13.16 19.52 -2.94
CA ARG A 31 13.88 18.92 -4.07
C ARG A 31 13.01 18.80 -5.32
N PHE A 32 11.70 18.60 -5.17
CA PHE A 32 10.77 18.51 -6.30
C PHE A 32 10.43 19.87 -6.94
N ALA A 33 10.62 20.99 -6.25
CA ALA A 33 10.42 22.33 -6.82
C ALA A 33 11.44 22.66 -7.92
N VAL A 34 12.62 22.05 -7.88
CA VAL A 34 13.73 22.28 -8.82
C VAL A 34 13.88 21.17 -9.88
N LEU A 35 13.01 20.16 -9.88
CA LEU A 35 13.06 19.10 -10.90
C LEU A 35 12.55 19.61 -12.26
N PRO A 36 13.22 19.24 -13.38
CA PRO A 36 12.80 19.63 -14.73
C PRO A 36 11.58 18.85 -15.26
N ILE A 37 10.85 18.15 -14.39
CA ILE A 37 9.72 17.27 -14.75
C ILE A 37 8.48 17.60 -13.92
N ARG A 38 7.29 17.19 -14.41
CA ARG A 38 6.05 17.38 -13.65
C ARG A 38 6.11 16.56 -12.37
N PHE A 39 5.73 17.20 -11.28
CA PHE A 39 5.75 16.60 -9.94
C PHE A 39 4.94 15.30 -9.84
N ALA A 40 3.81 15.23 -10.56
CA ALA A 40 2.98 14.03 -10.58
C ALA A 40 3.67 12.84 -11.26
N ASP A 41 4.51 13.07 -12.26
CA ASP A 41 5.19 11.98 -12.98
C ASP A 41 6.26 11.33 -12.09
N ALA A 42 6.96 12.13 -11.29
CA ALA A 42 7.90 11.61 -10.29
C ALA A 42 7.18 10.76 -9.21
N LEU A 43 6.03 11.23 -8.72
CA LEU A 43 5.24 10.49 -7.72
C LEU A 43 4.69 9.17 -8.30
N LYS A 44 4.19 9.19 -9.54
CA LYS A 44 3.71 7.99 -10.24
C LYS A 44 4.84 6.99 -10.48
N ALA A 45 6.00 7.46 -10.94
CA ALA A 45 7.17 6.61 -11.16
C ALA A 45 7.66 5.97 -9.86
N ALA A 46 7.71 6.73 -8.77
CA ALA A 46 8.10 6.20 -7.46
C ALA A 46 7.08 5.15 -6.94
N SER A 47 5.78 5.38 -7.14
CA SER A 47 4.74 4.42 -6.79
C SER A 47 4.82 3.13 -7.62
N LEU A 48 5.13 3.23 -8.91
CA LEU A 48 5.37 2.06 -9.78
C LEU A 48 6.63 1.30 -9.35
N ALA A 49 7.73 1.99 -9.05
CA ALA A 49 8.94 1.36 -8.56
C ALA A 49 8.69 0.60 -7.25
N SER A 50 7.96 1.21 -6.31
CA SER A 50 7.53 0.55 -5.07
C SER A 50 6.68 -0.69 -5.35
N LEU A 51 5.76 -0.61 -6.31
CA LEU A 51 4.92 -1.75 -6.71
C LEU A 51 5.75 -2.91 -7.25
N ILE A 52 6.72 -2.63 -8.13
CA ILE A 52 7.58 -3.64 -8.73
C ILE A 52 8.42 -4.32 -7.66
N LEU A 53 9.07 -3.54 -6.79
CA LEU A 53 9.94 -4.07 -5.74
C LEU A 53 9.16 -4.95 -4.77
N ARG A 54 7.94 -4.53 -4.40
CA ARG A 54 7.04 -5.33 -3.57
C ARG A 54 6.49 -6.54 -4.30
N GLY A 55 6.23 -6.43 -5.60
CA GLY A 55 5.83 -7.55 -6.46
C GLY A 55 6.89 -8.64 -6.49
N ILE A 56 8.17 -8.29 -6.59
CA ILE A 56 9.29 -9.25 -6.51
C ILE A 56 9.32 -9.92 -5.13
N ALA A 57 9.27 -9.14 -4.05
CA ALA A 57 9.25 -9.69 -2.69
C ALA A 57 8.04 -10.63 -2.47
N PHE A 58 6.88 -10.26 -3.02
CA PHE A 58 5.68 -11.09 -3.01
C PHE A 58 5.89 -12.41 -3.75
N LEU A 59 6.46 -12.40 -4.96
CA LEU A 59 6.71 -13.62 -5.74
C LEU A 59 7.65 -14.58 -5.00
N VAL A 60 8.69 -14.06 -4.35
CA VAL A 60 9.60 -14.86 -3.50
C VAL A 60 8.84 -15.47 -2.33
N ALA A 61 8.08 -14.66 -1.58
CA ALA A 61 7.30 -15.13 -0.44
C ALA A 61 6.23 -16.17 -0.85
N PHE A 62 5.57 -15.96 -1.98
CA PHE A 62 4.55 -16.86 -2.51
C PHE A 62 5.16 -18.20 -2.93
N THR A 63 6.33 -18.16 -3.59
CA THR A 63 7.05 -19.37 -3.99
C THR A 63 7.46 -20.20 -2.77
N LEU A 64 8.03 -19.55 -1.74
CA LEU A 64 8.38 -20.21 -0.48
C LEU A 64 7.16 -20.82 0.20
N TRP A 65 6.03 -20.10 0.22
CA TRP A 65 4.79 -20.59 0.80
C TRP A 65 4.28 -21.85 0.08
N VAL A 66 4.26 -21.86 -1.26
CA VAL A 66 3.86 -23.05 -2.04
C VAL A 66 4.77 -24.25 -1.73
N ILE A 67 6.08 -24.04 -1.65
CA ILE A 67 7.06 -25.10 -1.34
C ILE A 67 6.81 -25.68 0.06
N ILE A 68 6.66 -24.83 1.08
CA ILE A 68 6.47 -25.25 2.48
C ILE A 68 5.16 -26.01 2.67
N TYR A 69 4.09 -25.58 2.00
CA TYR A 69 2.75 -26.16 2.17
C TYR A 69 2.37 -27.19 1.11
N ARG A 70 3.30 -27.57 0.22
CA ARG A 70 3.09 -28.55 -0.87
C ARG A 70 2.47 -29.87 -0.41
N ASN A 71 2.84 -30.36 0.78
CA ASN A 71 2.38 -31.66 1.29
C ASN A 71 1.00 -31.60 1.97
N ARG A 72 0.36 -30.42 2.02
CA ARG A 72 -1.04 -30.28 2.43
C ARG A 72 -1.94 -30.43 1.19
N SER A 73 -3.19 -30.82 1.40
CA SER A 73 -4.23 -30.83 0.37
C SER A 73 -4.61 -29.41 -0.07
N LEU A 74 -3.70 -28.74 -0.78
CA LEU A 74 -3.92 -27.43 -1.38
C LEU A 74 -4.78 -27.59 -2.63
N THR A 75 -6.07 -27.27 -2.50
CA THR A 75 -6.93 -27.12 -3.68
C THR A 75 -6.52 -25.87 -4.46
N TRP A 76 -6.62 -25.91 -5.79
CA TRP A 76 -6.23 -24.79 -6.65
C TRP A 76 -7.02 -23.50 -6.34
N GLN A 77 -8.26 -23.61 -5.87
CA GLN A 77 -9.06 -22.46 -5.42
C GLN A 77 -8.41 -21.73 -4.25
N ALA A 78 -7.85 -22.46 -3.28
CA ALA A 78 -7.18 -21.86 -2.13
C ALA A 78 -5.93 -21.08 -2.56
N VAL A 79 -5.19 -21.60 -3.54
CA VAL A 79 -4.04 -20.91 -4.14
C VAL A 79 -4.47 -19.61 -4.83
N LEU A 80 -5.55 -19.64 -5.60
CA LEU A 80 -6.08 -18.44 -6.26
C LEU A 80 -6.58 -17.39 -5.26
N ILE A 81 -7.27 -17.79 -4.20
CA ILE A 81 -7.73 -16.86 -3.14
C ILE A 81 -6.53 -16.17 -2.50
N VAL A 82 -5.49 -16.93 -2.14
CA VAL A 82 -4.26 -16.40 -1.54
C VAL A 82 -3.58 -15.41 -2.49
N LEU A 83 -3.42 -15.79 -3.76
CA LEU A 83 -2.78 -14.98 -4.78
C LEU A 83 -3.53 -13.66 -4.98
N THR A 84 -4.83 -13.74 -5.24
CA THR A 84 -5.67 -12.58 -5.57
C THR A 84 -5.83 -11.61 -4.40
N VAL A 85 -6.05 -12.10 -3.17
CA VAL A 85 -6.15 -11.23 -1.98
C VAL A 85 -4.83 -10.49 -1.73
N SER A 86 -3.69 -11.17 -1.85
CA SER A 86 -2.40 -10.52 -1.60
C SER A 86 -2.03 -9.50 -2.67
N VAL A 87 -2.29 -9.81 -3.95
CA VAL A 87 -2.08 -8.83 -5.03
C VAL A 87 -3.05 -7.65 -4.89
N ALA A 88 -4.32 -7.91 -4.55
CA ALA A 88 -5.31 -6.85 -4.32
C ALA A 88 -4.88 -5.93 -3.17
N GLY A 89 -4.47 -6.51 -2.04
CA GLY A 89 -3.93 -5.77 -0.91
C GLY A 89 -2.72 -4.92 -1.31
N MET A 90 -1.75 -5.49 -2.02
CA MET A 90 -0.57 -4.77 -2.49
C MET A 90 -0.93 -3.54 -3.33
N ILE A 91 -1.83 -3.70 -4.30
CA ILE A 91 -2.28 -2.63 -5.20
C ILE A 91 -3.09 -1.57 -4.42
N MET A 92 -4.01 -2.00 -3.57
CA MET A 92 -4.82 -1.11 -2.73
C MET A 92 -3.94 -0.24 -1.84
N PHE A 93 -2.98 -0.85 -1.16
CA PHE A 93 -1.98 -0.16 -0.36
C PHE A 93 -1.20 0.84 -1.22
N ASN A 94 -0.73 0.44 -2.40
CA ASN A 94 0.00 1.38 -3.26
C ASN A 94 -0.85 2.60 -3.67
N GLY A 95 -2.14 2.40 -3.97
CA GLY A 95 -3.08 3.49 -4.24
C GLY A 95 -3.29 4.40 -3.04
N LEU A 96 -3.54 3.84 -1.86
CA LEU A 96 -3.67 4.62 -0.63
C LEU A 96 -2.38 5.40 -0.29
N GLY A 97 -1.22 4.85 -0.65
CA GLY A 97 0.09 5.44 -0.36
C GLY A 97 0.32 6.73 -1.14
N LEU A 98 -0.19 6.79 -2.37
CA LEU A 98 -0.21 8.02 -3.17
C LEU A 98 -0.96 9.14 -2.44
N TRP A 99 -2.15 8.85 -1.93
CA TRP A 99 -2.99 9.84 -1.25
C TRP A 99 -2.41 10.28 0.10
N VAL A 100 -1.91 9.32 0.89
CA VAL A 100 -1.24 9.61 2.17
C VAL A 100 0.00 10.49 1.95
N SER A 101 0.75 10.25 0.87
CA SER A 101 1.93 11.06 0.54
C SER A 101 1.59 12.52 0.25
N ILE A 102 0.36 12.84 -0.18
CA ILE A 102 -0.08 14.22 -0.43
C ILE A 102 -0.66 14.86 0.82
N PHE A 103 -1.59 14.16 1.48
CA PHE A 103 -2.41 14.74 2.55
C PHE A 103 -1.78 14.63 3.94
N ALA A 104 -0.98 13.59 4.18
CA ALA A 104 -0.33 13.35 5.46
C ALA A 104 1.16 12.97 5.29
N PRO A 105 1.95 13.77 4.54
CA PRO A 105 3.38 13.50 4.35
C PRO A 105 4.07 13.52 5.71
N LYS A 106 4.93 12.52 5.94
CA LYS A 106 5.63 12.40 7.21
C LYS A 106 6.95 13.18 7.15
N ARG A 107 7.19 14.04 8.14
CA ARG A 107 8.53 14.58 8.41
C ARG A 107 9.26 13.54 9.24
N GLY A 108 10.34 13.01 8.69
CA GLY A 108 11.25 12.14 9.42
C GLY A 108 12.25 12.99 10.18
N ASP A 109 12.49 12.60 11.42
CA ASP A 109 13.56 13.19 12.23
C ASP A 109 14.71 12.18 12.21
N PHE A 110 15.82 12.51 11.55
CA PHE A 110 16.94 11.59 11.35
C PHE A 110 17.63 11.22 12.67
N GLU A 111 17.56 12.10 13.68
CA GLU A 111 18.05 11.83 15.03
C GLU A 111 17.22 10.79 15.79
N ALA A 112 16.01 10.47 15.30
CA ALA A 112 15.06 9.61 15.98
C ALA A 112 14.60 8.43 15.11
N MET A 113 15.49 7.83 14.31
CA MET A 113 15.19 6.61 13.52
C MET A 113 14.56 5.48 14.37
N TRP A 114 14.81 5.46 15.68
CA TRP A 114 14.24 4.50 16.63
C TRP A 114 12.89 4.93 17.25
N ASN A 115 12.54 6.22 17.25
CA ASN A 115 11.31 6.75 17.85
C ASN A 115 10.21 6.98 16.78
N ASN A 116 10.08 6.02 15.87
CA ASN A 116 9.42 6.17 14.60
C ASN A 116 7.89 6.23 14.72
N ARG A 117 7.33 7.37 15.15
CA ARG A 117 5.87 7.58 15.19
C ARG A 117 5.33 7.70 13.76
N LEU A 118 4.44 6.79 13.41
CA LEU A 118 3.65 6.85 12.17
C LEU A 118 2.80 8.13 12.15
N SER A 119 2.61 8.76 10.99
CA SER A 119 1.66 9.88 10.86
C SER A 119 0.25 9.39 11.17
N LEU A 120 -0.66 10.27 11.60
CA LEU A 120 -2.04 9.87 11.90
C LEU A 120 -2.71 9.20 10.69
N GLY A 121 -2.55 9.76 9.49
CA GLY A 121 -3.05 9.16 8.25
C GLY A 121 -2.40 7.81 7.92
N ALA A 122 -1.10 7.67 8.18
CA ALA A 122 -0.40 6.40 8.06
C ALA A 122 -0.94 5.34 9.04
N ASN A 123 -1.16 5.71 10.30
CA ASN A 123 -1.76 4.84 11.30
C ASN A 123 -3.18 4.41 10.90
N ILE A 124 -4.01 5.32 10.40
CA ILE A 124 -5.34 4.97 9.89
C ILE A 124 -5.23 3.93 8.78
N VAL A 125 -4.29 4.10 7.85
CA VAL A 125 -4.14 3.15 6.73
C VAL A 125 -3.53 1.83 7.16
N VAL A 126 -2.60 1.81 8.12
CA VAL A 126 -2.05 0.55 8.66
C VAL A 126 -3.09 -0.19 9.51
N ILE A 127 -3.77 0.51 10.40
CA ILE A 127 -4.80 -0.08 11.26
C ILE A 127 -6.00 -0.53 10.40
N GLY A 128 -6.54 0.37 9.58
CA GLY A 128 -7.70 0.10 8.74
C GLY A 128 -7.43 -0.81 7.55
N GLY A 129 -6.24 -0.75 6.97
CA GLY A 129 -5.88 -1.52 5.78
C GLY A 129 -5.18 -2.85 6.07
N ALA A 130 -4.43 -2.98 7.17
CA ALA A 130 -3.67 -4.20 7.49
C ALA A 130 -4.24 -4.95 8.70
N ILE A 131 -4.47 -4.24 9.82
CA ILE A 131 -4.82 -4.89 11.10
C ILE A 131 -6.29 -5.33 11.12
N ILE A 132 -7.22 -4.46 10.74
CA ILE A 132 -8.66 -4.80 10.71
C ILE A 132 -8.94 -5.93 9.70
N PRO A 133 -8.46 -5.88 8.44
CA PRO A 133 -8.71 -6.94 7.47
C PRO A 133 -8.08 -8.27 7.89
N PHE A 134 -6.93 -8.24 8.58
CA PHE A 134 -6.32 -9.43 9.16
C PHE A 134 -7.23 -10.11 10.19
N TRP A 135 -7.79 -9.34 11.13
CA TRP A 135 -8.74 -9.85 12.11
C TRP A 135 -10.02 -10.36 11.47
N VAL A 136 -10.57 -9.63 10.51
CA VAL A 136 -11.75 -10.06 9.73
C VAL A 136 -11.46 -11.39 9.05
N MET A 137 -10.31 -11.53 8.41
CA MET A 137 -9.90 -12.76 7.73
C MET A 137 -9.78 -13.95 8.69
N ILE A 138 -9.15 -13.78 9.86
CA ILE A 138 -9.08 -14.84 10.89
C ILE A 138 -10.50 -15.25 11.31
N THR A 139 -11.35 -14.28 11.62
CA THR A 139 -12.71 -14.53 12.10
C THR A 139 -13.56 -15.26 11.05
N VAL A 140 -13.42 -14.88 9.78
CA VAL A 140 -14.06 -15.53 8.63
C VAL A 140 -13.55 -16.97 8.48
N MET A 141 -12.24 -17.21 8.63
CA MET A 141 -11.65 -18.54 8.51
C MET A 141 -12.02 -19.49 9.65
N GLU A 142 -12.28 -18.96 10.84
CA GLU A 142 -12.71 -19.76 11.99
C GLU A 142 -14.21 -20.10 11.94
N ARG A 143 -15.02 -19.22 11.35
CA ARG A 143 -16.49 -19.36 11.37
C ARG A 143 -17.08 -19.98 10.11
N ILE A 144 -16.37 -19.97 8.98
CA ILE A 144 -16.88 -20.46 7.70
C ILE A 144 -16.22 -21.79 7.34
N PRO A 145 -17.01 -22.83 7.00
CA PRO A 145 -16.44 -24.10 6.58
C PRO A 145 -15.55 -23.92 5.34
N PRO A 146 -14.41 -24.62 5.26
CA PRO A 146 -13.45 -24.46 4.16
C PRO A 146 -14.05 -24.75 2.79
N GLU A 147 -15.04 -25.64 2.71
CA GLU A 147 -15.80 -25.93 1.49
C GLU A 147 -16.54 -24.70 0.96
N THR A 148 -17.15 -23.91 1.85
CA THR A 148 -17.88 -22.69 1.47
C THR A 148 -16.91 -21.61 1.01
N LEU A 149 -15.75 -21.49 1.67
CA LEU A 149 -14.70 -20.55 1.27
C LEU A 149 -14.18 -20.84 -0.15
N SER A 150 -14.03 -22.12 -0.49
CA SER A 150 -13.58 -22.56 -1.81
C SER A 150 -14.57 -22.24 -2.93
N ARG A 151 -15.89 -22.18 -2.64
CA ARG A 151 -16.94 -21.77 -3.61
C ARG A 151 -16.91 -20.28 -3.93
N LEU A 152 -16.38 -19.46 -3.01
CA LEU A 152 -16.26 -18.01 -3.11
C LEU A 152 -14.94 -17.54 -3.74
N TRP A 153 -14.23 -18.43 -4.45
CA TRP A 153 -12.93 -18.12 -5.08
C TRP A 153 -12.96 -16.91 -6.03
N TRP A 154 -14.12 -16.58 -6.60
CA TRP A 154 -14.32 -15.45 -7.50
C TRP A 154 -14.42 -14.10 -6.78
N ALA A 155 -14.82 -14.06 -5.50
CA ALA A 155 -15.01 -12.82 -4.77
C ALA A 155 -13.69 -12.03 -4.57
N PRO A 156 -12.58 -12.67 -4.19
CA PRO A 156 -11.25 -12.04 -4.19
C PRO A 156 -10.81 -11.50 -5.56
N ALA A 157 -11.18 -12.17 -6.65
CA ALA A 157 -10.86 -11.70 -8.00
C ALA A 157 -11.63 -10.42 -8.36
N LEU A 158 -12.91 -10.33 -7.99
CA LEU A 158 -13.68 -9.09 -8.12
C LEU A 158 -13.07 -7.96 -7.29
N PHE A 159 -12.65 -8.26 -6.06
CA PHE A 159 -11.99 -7.28 -5.20
C PHE A 159 -10.67 -6.78 -5.83
N LEU A 160 -9.87 -7.67 -6.42
CA LEU A 160 -8.68 -7.28 -7.17
C LEU A 160 -9.00 -6.30 -8.30
N VAL A 161 -10.06 -6.54 -9.08
CA VAL A 161 -10.49 -5.63 -10.15
C VAL A 161 -10.83 -4.25 -9.57
N LEU A 162 -11.53 -4.18 -8.44
CA LEU A 162 -11.81 -2.92 -7.75
C LEU A 162 -10.52 -2.22 -7.29
N CYS A 163 -9.55 -2.95 -6.75
CA CYS A 163 -8.26 -2.38 -6.34
C CYS A 163 -7.45 -1.85 -7.52
N VAL A 164 -7.42 -2.57 -8.65
CA VAL A 164 -6.78 -2.11 -9.90
C VAL A 164 -7.47 -0.84 -10.41
N GLY A 165 -8.80 -0.83 -10.42
CA GLY A 165 -9.60 0.34 -10.79
C GLY A 165 -9.30 1.54 -9.88
N PHE A 166 -9.23 1.33 -8.57
CA PHE A 166 -8.87 2.36 -7.59
C PHE A 166 -7.44 2.87 -7.79
N TYR A 167 -6.47 2.00 -8.09
CA TYR A 167 -5.10 2.42 -8.35
C TYR A 167 -5.00 3.22 -9.66
N GLY A 168 -5.66 2.77 -10.73
CA GLY A 168 -5.74 3.51 -11.99
C GLY A 168 -6.42 4.86 -11.84
N PHE A 169 -7.52 4.92 -11.07
CA PHE A 169 -8.17 6.17 -10.68
C PHE A 169 -7.20 7.07 -9.92
N SER A 170 -6.50 6.53 -8.91
CA SER A 170 -5.53 7.28 -8.13
C SER A 170 -4.45 7.87 -9.05
N LEU A 171 -3.83 7.08 -9.93
CA LEU A 171 -2.82 7.57 -10.88
C LEU A 171 -3.34 8.66 -11.83
N LYS A 172 -4.61 8.61 -12.23
CA LYS A 172 -5.21 9.61 -13.13
C LYS A 172 -5.52 10.93 -12.41
N PHE A 173 -6.04 10.85 -11.19
CA PHE A 173 -6.56 12.03 -10.47
C PHE A 173 -5.58 12.64 -9.48
N ILE A 174 -4.44 11.99 -9.20
CA ILE A 174 -3.45 12.48 -8.25
C ILE A 174 -2.88 13.86 -8.61
N ASP A 175 -2.86 14.22 -9.89
CA ASP A 175 -2.30 15.50 -10.37
C ASP A 175 -3.01 16.73 -9.78
N ILE A 176 -4.34 16.66 -9.61
CA ILE A 176 -5.17 17.80 -9.18
C ILE A 176 -4.81 18.26 -7.75
N PRO A 177 -4.93 17.40 -6.72
CA PRO A 177 -4.59 17.79 -5.35
C PRO A 177 -3.09 18.08 -5.20
N LEU A 178 -2.25 17.42 -6.00
CA LEU A 178 -0.81 17.59 -5.96
C LEU A 178 -0.37 18.98 -6.43
N ARG A 179 -1.00 19.54 -7.47
CA ARG A 179 -0.75 20.91 -7.95
C ARG A 179 -1.11 21.95 -6.88
N SER A 180 -2.31 21.84 -6.31
CA SER A 180 -2.75 22.74 -5.23
C SER A 180 -1.80 22.68 -4.02
N ARG A 181 -1.33 21.48 -3.68
CA ARG A 181 -0.36 21.32 -2.58
C ARG A 181 1.01 21.92 -2.92
N LYS A 182 1.48 21.75 -4.16
CA LYS A 182 2.73 22.37 -4.64
C LYS A 182 2.67 23.89 -4.52
N GLU A 183 1.58 24.51 -4.99
CA GLU A 183 1.39 25.97 -4.93
C GLU A 183 1.42 26.49 -3.50
N LYS A 184 0.67 25.85 -2.58
CA LYS A 184 0.71 26.21 -1.15
C LYS A 184 2.12 26.15 -0.56
N LEU A 185 2.89 25.12 -0.93
CA LEU A 185 4.25 24.95 -0.40
C LEU A 185 5.25 25.96 -0.98
N ILE A 186 5.09 26.35 -2.26
CA ILE A 186 5.87 27.43 -2.86
C ILE A 186 5.56 28.76 -2.16
N ASN A 187 4.28 29.07 -1.94
CA ASN A 187 3.86 30.29 -1.26
C ASN A 187 4.47 30.39 0.16
N LEU A 188 4.39 29.29 0.92
CA LEU A 188 5.02 29.20 2.25
C LEU A 188 6.55 29.37 2.20
N LEU A 189 7.23 28.81 1.19
CA LEU A 189 8.68 28.96 1.02
C LEU A 189 9.08 30.39 0.59
N SER A 190 8.22 31.08 -0.15
CA SER A 190 8.42 32.48 -0.54
C SER A 190 8.13 33.49 0.58
N GLY A 191 7.73 33.01 1.77
CA GLY A 191 7.43 33.87 2.92
C GLY A 191 6.06 34.53 2.87
N ALA A 192 5.17 34.11 1.97
CA ALA A 192 3.78 34.55 2.00
C ALA A 192 3.09 33.90 3.19
N SER A 193 2.74 34.69 4.21
CA SER A 193 1.88 34.23 5.29
C SER A 193 0.48 33.97 4.73
N ASP A 194 -0.09 32.81 5.04
CA ASP A 194 -1.52 32.56 4.86
C ASP A 194 -2.29 33.63 5.67
N ASN A 195 -2.95 34.55 4.98
CA ASN A 195 -4.01 35.39 5.57
C ASN A 195 -5.29 34.56 5.73
#